data_AF-A0A5C6UKY8-F1
#
_entry.id   AF-A0A5C6UKY8-F1
#
_cell.length_a   1.000
_cell.length_b   1.000
_cell.length_c   1.000
_cell.angle_alpha   90.00
_cell.angle_beta   90.00
_cell.angle_gamma   90.00
#
_symmetry.space_group_name_H-M   'P 1'
#
loop_
_entity.id
_entity.type
_entity.pdbx_description
1 polymer ?
#
loop_
_entity_poly.entity_id
_entity_poly.type
_entity_poly.pdbx_seq_one_letter_code
_entity_poly.pdbx_strand_id
1 'polypeptide(L)'
;MTAQPRLLVFGLGYTATRLASRLEARGWDITATTREGRGDTIVFDDKPAVLGALREATHIVSSVPPSGAGGRDPVLDAYGEAIALSGAQWVGYLSSTGVYGNRDGRWVDEDSELAPSPRAASRATADLAWQALRGDVRVFRLAGIYGPGRSVFDRIRAGTATRVEVPGQITNRIHVDDIVSAIIASFTAPPGVYNLADDDPTCQRAVVEYGCRLIGVEPPPLVGIDDPSLSAMARSFLADSKRVANTRAKDVLGWAPAYPDYRSGLKAILATERD
;
A
#
# COMPACT_ATOMS: atom_id res chain seq x y z
N MET A 1 -17.04 -25.64 -17.73
CA MET A 1 -17.16 -24.82 -16.51
C MET A 1 -15.81 -24.15 -16.31
N THR A 2 -15.72 -22.84 -16.48
CA THR A 2 -14.50 -22.10 -16.08
C THR A 2 -14.33 -22.27 -14.58
N ALA A 3 -13.17 -22.73 -14.12
CA ALA A 3 -12.90 -22.88 -12.69
C ALA A 3 -13.13 -21.54 -11.98
N GLN A 4 -13.76 -21.59 -10.79
CA GLN A 4 -13.99 -20.41 -9.97
C GLN A 4 -12.63 -19.76 -9.62
N PRO A 5 -12.47 -18.43 -9.76
CA PRO A 5 -11.20 -17.79 -9.46
C PRO A 5 -10.91 -17.87 -7.96
N ARG A 6 -9.67 -18.28 -7.65
CA ARG A 6 -9.16 -18.44 -6.29
C ARG A 6 -8.00 -17.48 -6.05
N LEU A 7 -8.12 -16.63 -5.04
CA LEU A 7 -7.07 -15.71 -4.60
C LEU A 7 -6.41 -16.25 -3.34
N LEU A 8 -5.08 -16.45 -3.40
CA LEU A 8 -4.26 -16.63 -2.22
C LEU A 8 -3.64 -15.29 -1.80
N VAL A 9 -3.88 -14.89 -0.55
CA VAL A 9 -3.35 -13.66 0.04
C VAL A 9 -2.29 -13.98 1.09
N PHE A 10 -1.05 -13.57 0.86
CA PHE A 10 -0.03 -13.54 1.91
C PHE A 10 -0.19 -12.27 2.74
N GLY A 11 -0.54 -12.43 4.02
CA GLY A 11 -0.80 -11.34 4.95
C GLY A 11 -2.16 -10.69 4.73
N LEU A 12 -3.12 -11.00 5.59
CA LEU A 12 -4.45 -10.36 5.56
C LEU A 12 -4.47 -9.04 6.36
N GLY A 13 -3.73 -8.04 5.88
CA GLY A 13 -3.65 -6.70 6.47
C GLY A 13 -4.81 -5.78 6.06
N TYR A 14 -4.69 -4.49 6.39
CA TYR A 14 -5.72 -3.47 6.13
C TYR A 14 -6.21 -3.43 4.67
N THR A 15 -5.28 -3.28 3.71
CA THR A 15 -5.62 -3.26 2.28
C THR A 15 -6.10 -4.62 1.78
N ALA A 16 -5.40 -5.69 2.17
CA ALA A 16 -5.69 -7.04 1.69
C ALA A 16 -7.06 -7.57 2.17
N THR A 17 -7.49 -7.19 3.38
CA THR A 17 -8.84 -7.49 3.89
C THR A 17 -9.91 -6.86 3.00
N ARG A 18 -9.74 -5.59 2.60
CA ARG A 18 -10.69 -4.92 1.70
C ARG A 18 -10.71 -5.54 0.30
N LEU A 19 -9.55 -5.95 -0.22
CA LEU A 19 -9.47 -6.69 -1.47
C LEU A 19 -10.22 -8.02 -1.38
N ALA A 20 -9.97 -8.81 -0.33
CA ALA A 20 -10.65 -10.08 -0.07
C ALA A 20 -12.17 -9.90 -0.05
N SER A 21 -12.69 -9.02 0.82
CA SER A 21 -14.14 -8.78 0.92
C SER A 21 -14.77 -8.32 -0.39
N ARG A 22 -14.06 -7.50 -1.19
CA ARG A 22 -14.56 -7.03 -2.50
C ARG A 22 -14.63 -8.17 -3.52
N LEU A 23 -13.73 -9.14 -3.45
CA LEU A 23 -13.70 -10.28 -4.36
C LEU A 23 -14.63 -11.42 -3.91
N GLU A 24 -14.76 -11.67 -2.61
CA GLU A 24 -15.78 -12.58 -2.04
C GLU A 24 -17.18 -12.16 -2.48
N ALA A 25 -17.49 -10.85 -2.42
CA ALA A 25 -18.76 -10.31 -2.91
C ALA A 25 -18.99 -10.52 -4.43
N ARG A 26 -17.94 -10.87 -5.18
CA ARG A 26 -17.99 -11.23 -6.61
C ARG A 26 -17.91 -12.75 -6.83
N GLY A 27 -18.03 -13.55 -5.77
CA GLY A 27 -17.99 -15.01 -5.83
C GLY A 27 -16.59 -15.59 -5.99
N TRP A 28 -15.54 -14.87 -5.62
CA TRP A 28 -14.18 -15.44 -5.57
C TRP A 28 -14.00 -16.27 -4.30
N ASP A 29 -13.20 -17.32 -4.43
CA ASP A 29 -12.74 -18.10 -3.28
C ASP A 29 -11.44 -17.47 -2.74
N ILE A 30 -11.41 -17.13 -1.46
CA ILE A 30 -10.29 -16.43 -0.83
C ILE A 30 -9.65 -17.34 0.22
N THR A 31 -8.37 -17.62 0.01
CA THR A 31 -7.51 -18.20 1.03
C THR A 31 -6.49 -17.15 1.44
N ALA A 32 -6.25 -17.00 2.73
CA ALA A 32 -5.28 -16.03 3.22
C ALA A 32 -4.38 -16.64 4.29
N THR A 33 -3.19 -16.08 4.43
CA THR A 33 -2.25 -16.42 5.49
C THR A 33 -2.07 -15.27 6.47
N THR A 34 -1.91 -15.61 7.74
CA THR A 34 -1.44 -14.68 8.77
C THR A 34 -0.41 -15.37 9.66
N ARG A 35 0.36 -14.60 10.44
CA ARG A 35 1.45 -15.15 11.26
C ARG A 35 0.97 -16.29 12.18
N GLU A 36 -0.21 -16.15 12.77
CA GLU A 36 -0.71 -17.04 13.83
C GLU A 36 -2.04 -17.73 13.46
N GLY A 37 -2.53 -17.57 12.23
CA GLY A 37 -3.82 -18.14 11.82
C GLY A 37 -5.01 -17.43 12.48
N ARG A 38 -5.17 -16.12 12.21
CA ARG A 38 -6.28 -15.30 12.71
C ARG A 38 -7.59 -15.63 11.98
N GLY A 39 -8.63 -16.04 12.71
CA GLY A 39 -9.90 -16.46 12.11
C GLY A 39 -9.69 -17.71 11.26
N ASP A 40 -10.20 -17.71 10.03
CA ASP A 40 -10.08 -18.85 9.11
C ASP A 40 -8.81 -18.82 8.24
N THR A 41 -7.85 -17.95 8.55
CA THR A 41 -6.59 -17.87 7.78
C THR A 41 -5.62 -18.99 8.13
N ILE A 42 -4.83 -19.43 7.16
CA ILE A 42 -3.75 -20.40 7.34
C ILE A 42 -2.62 -19.76 8.15
N VAL A 43 -2.04 -20.51 9.08
CA VAL A 43 -0.81 -20.11 9.79
C VAL A 43 0.35 -20.05 8.79
N PHE A 44 1.05 -18.92 8.72
CA PHE A 44 2.09 -18.69 7.71
C PHE A 44 3.19 -19.77 7.70
N ASP A 45 3.55 -20.31 8.86
CA ASP A 45 4.58 -21.35 8.99
C ASP A 45 4.06 -22.78 8.76
N ASP A 46 2.75 -22.98 8.56
CA ASP A 46 2.17 -24.26 8.12
C ASP A 46 2.44 -24.47 6.63
N LYS A 47 3.68 -24.86 6.31
CA LYS A 47 4.13 -25.06 4.93
C LYS A 47 3.24 -26.01 4.14
N PRO A 48 2.83 -27.19 4.65
CA PRO A 48 1.91 -28.07 3.93
C PRO A 48 0.60 -27.39 3.52
N ALA A 49 -0.04 -26.65 4.43
CA ALA A 49 -1.29 -25.95 4.13
C ALA A 49 -1.09 -24.82 3.12
N VAL A 50 -0.05 -24.00 3.29
CA VAL A 50 0.28 -22.90 2.37
C VAL A 50 0.61 -23.42 0.97
N LEU A 51 1.42 -24.48 0.87
CA LEU A 51 1.74 -25.12 -0.41
C LEU A 51 0.51 -25.77 -1.06
N GLY A 52 -0.42 -26.29 -0.26
CA GLY A 52 -1.75 -26.73 -0.72
C GLY A 52 -2.50 -25.59 -1.41
N ALA A 53 -2.67 -24.47 -0.71
CA ALA A 53 -3.35 -23.30 -1.23
C ALA A 53 -2.67 -22.71 -2.48
N LEU A 54 -1.33 -22.70 -2.52
CA LEU A 54 -0.56 -22.23 -3.68
C LEU A 54 -0.82 -23.05 -4.94
N ARG A 55 -0.97 -24.38 -4.83
CA ARG A 55 -1.26 -25.25 -5.99
C ARG A 55 -2.63 -24.99 -6.60
N GLU A 56 -3.58 -24.55 -5.78
CA GLU A 56 -4.96 -24.29 -6.20
C GLU A 56 -5.20 -22.83 -6.62
N ALA A 57 -4.29 -21.92 -6.27
CA ALA A 57 -4.43 -20.50 -6.49
C ALA A 57 -4.37 -20.14 -7.98
N THR A 58 -5.36 -19.41 -8.45
CA THR A 58 -5.32 -18.75 -9.77
C THR A 58 -4.65 -17.39 -9.71
N HIS A 59 -4.77 -16.72 -8.56
CA HIS A 59 -4.22 -15.40 -8.29
C HIS A 59 -3.48 -15.44 -6.95
N ILE A 60 -2.33 -14.79 -6.88
CA ILE A 60 -1.54 -14.69 -5.65
C ILE A 60 -1.22 -13.22 -5.39
N VAL A 61 -1.48 -12.73 -4.17
CA VAL A 61 -1.01 -11.39 -3.76
C VAL A 61 -0.25 -11.47 -2.45
N SER A 62 0.91 -10.81 -2.37
CA SER A 62 1.60 -10.57 -1.10
C SER A 62 1.43 -9.13 -0.64
N SER A 63 0.91 -8.96 0.59
CA SER A 63 0.91 -7.69 1.30
C SER A 63 1.85 -7.66 2.50
N VAL A 64 2.61 -8.74 2.71
CA VAL A 64 3.54 -8.87 3.83
C VAL A 64 4.71 -7.90 3.61
N PRO A 65 5.00 -7.01 4.56
CA PRO A 65 6.20 -6.18 4.47
C PRO A 65 7.45 -7.04 4.71
N PRO A 66 8.60 -6.71 4.07
CA PRO A 66 9.86 -7.36 4.41
C PRO A 66 10.23 -7.09 5.87
N SER A 67 10.90 -8.05 6.51
CA SER A 67 11.23 -8.01 7.94
C SER A 67 12.73 -8.12 8.21
N GLY A 68 13.19 -7.50 9.29
CA GLY A 68 14.55 -7.67 9.83
C GLY A 68 15.65 -6.80 9.20
N ALA A 69 16.77 -6.68 9.91
CA ALA A 69 18.00 -6.11 9.39
C ALA A 69 18.63 -7.10 8.41
N GLY A 70 18.59 -6.78 7.10
CA GLY A 70 18.98 -7.69 6.01
C GLY A 70 17.96 -7.75 4.87
N GLY A 71 16.74 -7.27 5.12
CA GLY A 71 15.79 -6.89 4.05
C GLY A 71 15.26 -8.01 3.18
N ARG A 72 15.22 -9.24 3.69
CA ARG A 72 14.58 -10.34 2.97
C ARG A 72 13.06 -10.30 3.13
N ASP A 73 12.38 -10.66 2.05
CA ASP A 73 10.92 -10.81 2.04
C ASP A 73 10.57 -12.20 2.57
N PRO A 74 9.83 -12.31 3.69
CA PRO A 74 9.56 -13.60 4.31
C PRO A 74 8.76 -14.56 3.42
N VAL A 75 7.91 -14.02 2.52
CA VAL A 75 7.13 -14.84 1.59
C VAL A 75 8.05 -15.40 0.51
N LEU A 76 8.96 -14.60 -0.04
CA LEU A 76 9.94 -15.09 -1.01
C LEU A 76 10.92 -16.08 -0.37
N ASP A 77 11.38 -15.81 0.86
CA ASP A 77 12.28 -16.72 1.59
C ASP A 77 11.63 -18.10 1.84
N ALA A 78 10.35 -18.13 2.19
CA ALA A 78 9.66 -19.37 2.55
C ALA A 78 9.03 -20.09 1.34
N TYR A 79 8.51 -19.34 0.37
CA TYR A 79 7.62 -19.82 -0.68
C TYR A 79 7.98 -19.32 -2.09
N GLY A 80 9.08 -18.57 -2.26
CA GLY A 80 9.46 -17.97 -3.54
C GLY A 80 9.56 -18.98 -4.68
N GLU A 81 10.22 -20.12 -4.48
CA GLU A 81 10.32 -21.17 -5.50
C GLU A 81 8.94 -21.73 -5.89
N ALA A 82 8.08 -21.99 -4.90
CA ALA A 82 6.73 -22.49 -5.13
C ALA A 82 5.86 -21.46 -5.87
N ILE A 83 6.00 -20.17 -5.56
CA ILE A 83 5.32 -19.09 -6.28
C ILE A 83 5.87 -19.00 -7.71
N ALA A 84 7.19 -19.06 -7.91
CA ALA A 84 7.82 -18.99 -9.22
C ALA A 84 7.32 -20.10 -10.15
N LEU A 85 7.21 -21.34 -9.62
CA LEU A 85 6.73 -22.52 -10.35
C LEU A 85 5.20 -22.68 -10.37
N SER A 86 4.45 -21.80 -9.70
CA SER A 86 2.99 -21.92 -9.61
C SER A 86 2.31 -21.71 -10.97
N GLY A 87 1.19 -22.41 -11.18
CA GLY A 87 0.28 -22.21 -12.32
C GLY A 87 -0.62 -20.97 -12.19
N ALA A 88 -0.34 -20.07 -11.24
CA ALA A 88 -1.12 -18.86 -11.05
C ALA A 88 -1.06 -17.98 -12.30
N GLN A 89 -2.23 -17.47 -12.71
CA GLN A 89 -2.42 -16.60 -13.87
C GLN A 89 -2.02 -15.15 -13.58
N TRP A 90 -1.97 -14.79 -12.30
CA TRP A 90 -1.66 -13.45 -11.85
C TRP A 90 -0.94 -13.49 -10.51
N VAL A 91 0.14 -12.69 -10.40
CA VAL A 91 0.89 -12.52 -9.15
C VAL A 91 1.10 -11.03 -8.90
N GLY A 92 0.76 -10.59 -7.69
CA GLY A 92 0.89 -9.21 -7.24
C GLY A 92 1.70 -9.06 -5.95
N TYR A 93 2.45 -7.97 -5.84
CA TYR A 93 3.15 -7.59 -4.61
C TYR A 93 2.87 -6.13 -4.23
N LEU A 94 2.52 -5.90 -2.95
CA LEU A 94 2.26 -4.57 -2.42
C LEU A 94 3.55 -3.95 -1.83
N SER A 95 4.27 -3.27 -2.70
CA SER A 95 5.46 -2.49 -2.40
C SER A 95 5.11 -1.10 -1.82
N SER A 96 6.05 -0.15 -1.88
CA SER A 96 5.88 1.22 -1.39
C SER A 96 6.64 2.22 -2.24
N THR A 97 6.10 3.42 -2.41
CA THR A 97 6.82 4.58 -2.99
C THR A 97 8.02 5.05 -2.16
N GLY A 98 8.23 4.50 -0.96
CA GLY A 98 9.46 4.71 -0.19
C GLY A 98 10.74 4.24 -0.89
N VAL A 99 10.62 3.35 -1.89
CA VAL A 99 11.76 2.85 -2.67
C VAL A 99 12.50 3.93 -3.47
N TYR A 100 11.82 5.03 -3.80
CA TYR A 100 12.43 6.15 -4.51
C TYR A 100 13.26 7.07 -3.59
N GLY A 101 13.05 7.00 -2.26
CA GLY A 101 13.68 7.90 -1.29
C GLY A 101 13.36 9.38 -1.48
N ASN A 102 14.26 10.25 -1.01
CA ASN A 102 14.15 11.70 -1.19
C ASN A 102 14.53 12.13 -2.61
N ARG A 103 13.77 13.09 -3.16
CA ARG A 103 13.98 13.69 -4.48
C ARG A 103 13.79 15.20 -4.46
N ASP A 104 13.84 15.81 -3.27
CA ASP A 104 13.65 17.25 -3.05
C ASP A 104 12.34 17.76 -3.65
N GLY A 105 11.30 16.95 -3.54
CA GLY A 105 9.97 17.26 -4.08
C GLY A 105 9.83 17.04 -5.59
N ARG A 106 10.87 16.66 -6.34
CA ARG A 106 10.75 16.36 -7.77
C ARG A 106 9.80 15.18 -8.03
N TRP A 107 9.29 15.13 -9.26
CA TRP A 107 8.48 14.02 -9.74
C TRP A 107 9.32 12.77 -9.92
N VAL A 108 8.73 11.63 -9.58
CA VAL A 108 9.21 10.28 -9.89
C VAL A 108 8.10 9.47 -10.51
N ASP A 109 8.49 8.59 -11.41
CA ASP A 109 7.68 7.57 -12.06
C ASP A 109 8.31 6.19 -11.82
N GLU A 110 7.74 5.15 -12.44
CA GLU A 110 8.19 3.78 -12.26
C GLU A 110 9.56 3.47 -12.88
N ASP A 111 10.04 4.31 -13.81
CA ASP A 111 11.36 4.18 -14.46
C ASP A 111 12.47 4.94 -13.70
N SER A 112 12.07 5.75 -12.71
CA SER A 112 12.99 6.48 -11.86
C SER A 112 13.87 5.55 -11.02
N GLU A 113 15.14 5.91 -10.86
CA GLU A 113 16.11 5.17 -10.03
C GLU A 113 15.60 4.97 -8.60
N LEU A 114 15.84 3.79 -8.04
CA LEU A 114 15.57 3.48 -6.65
C LEU A 114 16.75 3.92 -5.78
N ALA A 115 16.54 4.94 -4.95
CA ALA A 115 17.52 5.36 -3.94
C ALA A 115 16.84 5.46 -2.57
N PRO A 116 16.45 4.33 -1.96
CA PRO A 116 15.72 4.31 -0.70
C PRO A 116 16.58 4.87 0.45
N SER A 117 15.92 5.49 1.42
CA SER A 117 16.55 5.71 2.73
C SER A 117 16.87 4.37 3.42
N PRO A 118 17.78 4.32 4.41
CA PRO A 118 18.11 3.08 5.12
C PRO A 118 16.87 2.34 5.67
N ARG A 119 15.84 3.09 6.08
CA ARG A 119 14.56 2.56 6.55
C ARG A 119 13.75 1.86 5.46
N ALA A 120 13.87 2.30 4.21
CA ALA A 120 13.15 1.76 3.06
C ALA A 120 14.01 0.79 2.22
N ALA A 121 15.26 0.56 2.59
CA ALA A 121 16.18 -0.30 1.85
C ALA A 121 15.63 -1.73 1.68
N SER A 122 15.10 -2.32 2.75
CA SER A 122 14.45 -3.64 2.69
C SER A 122 13.27 -3.70 1.73
N ARG A 123 12.50 -2.61 1.62
CA ARG A 123 11.41 -2.52 0.65
C ARG A 123 11.91 -2.47 -0.78
N ALA A 124 13.00 -1.78 -1.06
CA ALA A 124 13.57 -1.75 -2.41
C ALA A 124 14.14 -3.13 -2.80
N THR A 125 14.81 -3.82 -1.87
CA THR A 125 15.27 -5.19 -2.10
C THR A 125 14.11 -6.13 -2.41
N ALA A 126 13.05 -6.11 -1.60
CA ALA A 126 11.86 -6.93 -1.84
C ALA A 126 11.15 -6.55 -3.16
N ASP A 127 11.01 -5.25 -3.46
CA ASP A 127 10.43 -4.74 -4.71
C ASP A 127 11.13 -5.34 -5.94
N LEU A 128 12.47 -5.29 -5.97
CA LEU A 128 13.26 -5.86 -7.06
C LEU A 128 13.21 -7.40 -7.09
N ALA A 129 13.23 -8.05 -5.92
CA ALA A 129 13.16 -9.51 -5.84
C ALA A 129 11.82 -10.05 -6.35
N TRP A 130 10.70 -9.39 -6.05
CA TRP A 130 9.39 -9.74 -6.60
C TRP A 130 9.32 -9.53 -8.11
N GLN A 131 9.92 -8.45 -8.64
CA GLN A 131 10.01 -8.25 -10.10
C GLN A 131 10.83 -9.36 -10.78
N ALA A 132 11.91 -9.82 -10.15
CA ALA A 132 12.77 -10.88 -10.68
C ALA A 132 12.20 -12.29 -10.50
N LEU A 133 11.13 -12.47 -9.71
CA LEU A 133 10.59 -13.78 -9.38
C LEU A 133 10.02 -14.52 -10.60
N ARG A 134 9.31 -13.80 -11.48
CA ARG A 134 8.68 -14.29 -12.71
C ARG A 134 8.38 -13.09 -13.63
N GLY A 135 8.31 -13.34 -14.94
CA GLY A 135 8.09 -12.28 -15.94
C GLY A 135 6.68 -11.64 -15.92
N ASP A 136 5.75 -12.22 -15.18
CA ASP A 136 4.34 -11.83 -15.11
C ASP A 136 3.93 -11.19 -13.76
N VAL A 137 4.87 -10.81 -12.89
CA VAL A 137 4.55 -10.11 -11.63
C VAL A 137 4.07 -8.69 -11.89
N ARG A 138 3.10 -8.26 -11.08
CA ARG A 138 2.70 -6.86 -10.95
C ARG A 138 3.09 -6.32 -9.59
N VAL A 139 3.96 -5.32 -9.56
CA VAL A 139 4.41 -4.68 -8.32
C VAL A 139 3.72 -3.34 -8.15
N PHE A 140 3.00 -3.18 -7.04
CA PHE A 140 2.26 -1.97 -6.73
C PHE A 140 3.02 -1.14 -5.70
N ARG A 141 3.63 -0.04 -6.12
CA ARG A 141 4.32 0.91 -5.23
C ARG A 141 3.29 1.84 -4.61
N LEU A 142 2.88 1.51 -3.39
CA LEU A 142 1.81 2.23 -2.69
C LEU A 142 2.31 3.54 -2.06
N ALA A 143 1.55 4.61 -2.26
CA ALA A 143 1.69 5.85 -1.49
C ALA A 143 1.16 5.68 -0.04
N GLY A 144 1.13 6.77 0.74
CA GLY A 144 0.60 6.75 2.09
C GLY A 144 -0.88 6.32 2.14
N ILE A 145 -1.14 5.10 2.59
CA ILE A 145 -2.48 4.52 2.59
C ILE A 145 -3.36 5.23 3.62
N TYR A 146 -4.54 5.70 3.17
CA TYR A 146 -5.59 6.21 4.05
C TYR A 146 -6.97 5.63 3.69
N GLY A 147 -7.91 5.70 4.63
CA GLY A 147 -9.27 5.19 4.46
C GLY A 147 -10.00 5.11 5.80
N PRO A 148 -11.22 4.54 5.83
CA PRO A 148 -11.96 4.35 7.09
C PRO A 148 -11.15 3.57 8.12
N GLY A 149 -11.11 4.06 9.36
CA GLY A 149 -10.31 3.52 10.47
C GLY A 149 -8.79 3.72 10.33
N ARG A 150 -8.33 4.43 9.30
CA ARG A 150 -6.91 4.75 9.08
C ARG A 150 -6.77 6.08 8.33
N SER A 151 -7.13 7.17 8.98
CA SER A 151 -7.20 8.50 8.40
C SER A 151 -6.59 9.57 9.32
N VAL A 152 -6.64 10.82 8.88
CA VAL A 152 -6.27 11.95 9.74
C VAL A 152 -7.28 12.15 10.88
N PHE A 153 -8.55 11.78 10.71
CA PHE A 153 -9.57 11.91 11.75
C PHE A 153 -9.25 11.04 12.96
N ASP A 154 -8.80 9.81 12.73
CA ASP A 154 -8.38 8.90 13.81
C ASP A 154 -7.25 9.51 14.65
N ARG A 155 -6.26 10.12 13.99
CA ARG A 155 -5.16 10.81 14.67
C ARG A 155 -5.61 12.07 15.40
N ILE A 156 -6.51 12.86 14.81
CA ILE A 156 -7.03 14.07 15.45
C ILE A 156 -7.84 13.71 16.70
N ARG A 157 -8.76 12.74 16.59
CA ARG A 157 -9.59 12.26 17.70
C ARG A 157 -8.75 11.65 18.82
N ALA A 158 -7.65 10.96 18.48
CA ALA A 158 -6.70 10.42 19.45
C ALA A 158 -5.74 11.48 20.04
N GLY A 159 -5.78 12.74 19.60
CA GLY A 159 -4.86 13.77 20.06
C GLY A 159 -3.40 13.55 19.61
N THR A 160 -3.17 12.72 18.59
CA THR A 160 -1.83 12.37 18.08
C THR A 160 -1.51 13.00 16.72
N ALA A 161 -2.44 13.78 16.17
CA ALA A 161 -2.18 14.55 14.95
C ALA A 161 -1.19 15.68 15.24
N THR A 162 -0.08 15.71 14.51
CA THR A 162 0.92 16.78 14.56
C THR A 162 0.87 17.61 13.30
N ARG A 163 1.10 18.92 13.45
CA ARG A 163 1.19 19.87 12.34
C ARG A 163 2.61 20.40 12.28
N VAL A 164 3.40 19.86 11.35
CA VAL A 164 4.83 20.16 11.23
C VAL A 164 5.08 21.06 10.04
N GLU A 165 5.82 22.15 10.24
CA GLU A 165 6.31 23.00 9.16
C GLU A 165 7.64 22.44 8.65
N VAL A 166 7.65 22.02 7.38
CA VAL A 166 8.86 21.62 6.66
C VAL A 166 8.77 22.25 5.27
N PRO A 167 9.50 23.35 5.01
CA PRO A 167 9.39 24.08 3.75
C PRO A 167 9.60 23.17 2.53
N GLY A 168 8.67 23.22 1.59
CA GLY A 168 8.73 22.44 0.35
C GLY A 168 8.50 20.92 0.50
N GLN A 169 8.16 20.44 1.69
CA GLN A 169 7.90 19.02 1.93
C GLN A 169 6.60 18.56 1.25
N ILE A 170 6.70 17.44 0.53
CA ILE A 170 5.57 16.83 -0.17
C ILE A 170 5.38 15.40 0.29
N THR A 171 4.12 15.06 0.58
CA THR A 171 3.66 13.69 0.82
C THR A 171 2.72 13.24 -0.28
N ASN A 172 2.68 11.94 -0.48
CA ASN A 172 1.78 11.28 -1.44
C ASN A 172 0.89 10.33 -0.66
N ARG A 173 -0.34 10.14 -1.12
CA ARG A 173 -1.30 9.26 -0.45
C ARG A 173 -2.14 8.53 -1.48
N ILE A 174 -2.87 7.52 -1.01
CA ILE A 174 -3.78 6.76 -1.84
C ILE A 174 -4.90 6.22 -0.96
N HIS A 175 -6.15 6.37 -1.39
CA HIS A 175 -7.26 5.81 -0.65
C HIS A 175 -7.25 4.28 -0.79
N VAL A 176 -7.55 3.56 0.28
CA VAL A 176 -7.44 2.09 0.28
C VAL A 176 -8.34 1.42 -0.76
N ASP A 177 -9.53 1.96 -1.00
CA ASP A 177 -10.43 1.43 -2.02
C ASP A 177 -9.92 1.68 -3.45
N ASP A 178 -9.12 2.74 -3.65
CA ASP A 178 -8.46 3.00 -4.92
C ASP A 178 -7.34 1.98 -5.17
N ILE A 179 -6.60 1.58 -4.13
CA ILE A 179 -5.63 0.47 -4.22
C ILE A 179 -6.35 -0.82 -4.66
N VAL A 180 -7.47 -1.14 -4.02
CA VAL A 180 -8.25 -2.35 -4.34
C VAL A 180 -8.73 -2.30 -5.80
N SER A 181 -9.25 -1.16 -6.25
CA SER A 181 -9.71 -1.01 -7.64
C SER A 181 -8.57 -1.15 -8.66
N ALA A 182 -7.37 -0.63 -8.37
CA ALA A 182 -6.20 -0.77 -9.23
C ALA A 182 -5.70 -2.22 -9.31
N ILE A 183 -5.66 -2.94 -8.19
CA ILE A 183 -5.29 -4.36 -8.16
C ILE A 183 -6.26 -5.17 -9.03
N ILE A 184 -7.56 -4.94 -8.88
CA ILE A 184 -8.58 -5.63 -9.69
C ILE A 184 -8.45 -5.29 -11.18
N ALA A 185 -8.23 -4.02 -11.51
CA ALA A 185 -8.00 -3.60 -12.90
C ALA A 185 -6.77 -4.30 -13.51
N SER A 186 -5.76 -4.58 -12.69
CA SER A 186 -4.52 -5.23 -13.11
C SER A 186 -4.66 -6.72 -13.48
N PHE A 187 -5.77 -7.40 -13.12
CA PHE A 187 -5.95 -8.83 -13.39
C PHE A 187 -5.87 -9.19 -14.87
N THR A 188 -6.19 -8.24 -15.76
CA THR A 188 -6.11 -8.41 -17.22
C THR A 188 -5.09 -7.49 -17.88
N ALA A 189 -4.45 -6.61 -17.11
CA ALA A 189 -3.46 -5.68 -17.63
C ALA A 189 -2.08 -6.35 -17.78
N PRO A 190 -1.15 -5.79 -18.56
CA PRO A 190 0.23 -6.28 -18.64
C PRO A 190 0.92 -6.41 -17.26
N PRO A 191 1.97 -7.25 -17.13
CA PRO A 191 2.83 -7.24 -15.96
C PRO A 191 3.69 -5.98 -15.90
N GLY A 192 4.24 -5.68 -14.72
CA GLY A 192 5.10 -4.52 -14.53
C GLY A 192 4.91 -3.83 -13.18
N VAL A 193 5.55 -2.67 -13.06
CA VAL A 193 5.49 -1.83 -11.86
C VAL A 193 4.45 -0.74 -12.06
N TYR A 194 3.65 -0.48 -11.03
CA TYR A 194 2.61 0.56 -11.01
C TYR A 194 2.68 1.36 -9.71
N ASN A 195 2.81 2.68 -9.83
CA ASN A 195 2.67 3.62 -8.73
C ASN A 195 1.19 3.85 -8.45
N LEU A 196 0.78 3.60 -7.21
CA LEU A 196 -0.59 3.86 -6.75
C LEU A 196 -0.57 5.04 -5.77
N ALA A 197 -0.90 6.21 -6.30
CA ALA A 197 -1.02 7.50 -5.62
C ALA A 197 -2.25 8.26 -6.14
N ASP A 198 -2.79 9.18 -5.34
CA ASP A 198 -3.76 10.19 -5.77
C ASP A 198 -3.10 11.27 -6.65
N ASP A 199 -3.89 12.22 -7.16
CA ASP A 199 -3.45 13.26 -8.09
C ASP A 199 -2.94 14.53 -7.36
N ASP A 200 -3.05 14.59 -6.03
CA ASP A 200 -2.74 15.78 -5.22
C ASP A 200 -1.59 15.54 -4.22
N PRO A 201 -0.32 15.43 -4.70
CA PRO A 201 0.84 15.49 -3.83
C PRO A 201 0.83 16.79 -3.02
N THR A 202 0.72 16.67 -1.69
CA THR A 202 0.61 17.85 -0.81
C THR A 202 1.31 17.63 0.52
N CYS A 203 1.57 18.72 1.25
CA CYS A 203 2.23 18.64 2.55
C CYS A 203 1.32 18.00 3.61
N GLN A 204 1.91 17.37 4.63
CA GLN A 204 1.15 16.72 5.70
C GLN A 204 0.27 17.72 6.46
N ARG A 205 0.76 18.95 6.66
CA ARG A 205 0.06 20.04 7.33
C ARG A 205 -1.31 20.31 6.72
N ALA A 206 -1.40 20.45 5.41
CA ALA A 206 -2.65 20.76 4.71
C ALA A 206 -3.73 19.70 4.96
N VAL A 207 -3.34 18.43 5.01
CA VAL A 207 -4.25 17.30 5.28
C VAL A 207 -4.79 17.37 6.71
N VAL A 208 -3.95 17.70 7.70
CA VAL A 208 -4.36 17.86 9.10
C VAL A 208 -5.31 19.03 9.25
N GLU A 209 -4.96 20.20 8.72
CA GLU A 209 -5.79 21.40 8.79
C GLU A 209 -7.17 21.21 8.16
N TYR A 210 -7.23 20.54 7.01
CA TYR A 210 -8.50 20.23 6.37
C TYR A 210 -9.30 19.18 7.14
N GLY A 211 -8.65 18.16 7.70
CA GLY A 211 -9.29 17.19 8.59
C GLY A 211 -9.95 17.87 9.79
N CYS A 212 -9.21 18.74 10.50
CA CYS A 212 -9.72 19.52 11.63
C CYS A 212 -10.92 20.38 11.25
N ARG A 213 -10.84 21.06 10.09
CA ARG A 213 -11.95 21.87 9.54
C ARG A 213 -13.20 21.04 9.30
N LEU A 214 -13.07 19.83 8.75
CA LEU A 214 -14.23 18.98 8.45
C LEU A 214 -14.96 18.47 9.71
N ILE A 215 -14.25 18.28 10.83
CA ILE A 215 -14.86 17.83 12.08
C ILE A 215 -15.09 18.96 13.10
N GLY A 216 -14.83 20.21 12.72
CA GLY A 216 -15.13 21.39 13.54
C GLY A 216 -14.24 21.54 14.78
N VAL A 217 -12.97 21.14 14.71
CA VAL A 217 -12.00 21.31 15.81
C VAL A 217 -10.84 22.21 15.39
N GLU A 218 -10.21 22.86 16.37
CA GLU A 218 -9.04 23.70 16.12
C GLU A 218 -7.83 22.83 15.70
N PRO A 219 -7.06 23.20 14.65
CA PRO A 219 -5.83 22.51 14.31
C PRO A 219 -4.79 22.56 15.44
N PRO A 220 -4.00 21.50 15.63
CA PRO A 220 -2.93 21.51 16.62
C PRO A 220 -1.89 22.61 16.29
N PRO A 221 -1.11 23.09 17.29
CA PRO A 221 -0.07 24.08 17.07
C PRO A 221 0.88 23.69 15.94
N LEU A 222 1.32 24.69 15.17
CA LEU A 222 2.35 24.47 14.16
C LEU A 222 3.71 24.36 14.86
N VAL A 223 4.41 23.26 14.63
CA VAL A 223 5.73 23.01 15.21
C VAL A 223 6.79 22.84 14.13
N GLY A 224 8.05 23.14 14.46
CA GLY A 224 9.19 22.90 13.55
C GLY A 224 9.58 21.42 13.52
N ILE A 225 10.38 21.03 12.52
CA ILE A 225 10.90 19.65 12.41
C ILE A 225 11.75 19.24 13.61
N ASP A 226 12.34 20.21 14.32
CA ASP A 226 13.19 20.00 15.48
C ASP A 226 12.43 19.84 16.81
N ASP A 227 11.10 19.99 16.79
CA ASP A 227 10.27 19.97 17.99
C ASP A 227 10.35 18.64 18.77
N PRO A 228 10.65 18.67 20.09
CA PRO A 228 10.89 17.46 20.89
C PRO A 228 9.67 16.52 20.98
N SER A 229 8.45 16.99 20.68
CA SER A 229 7.25 16.15 20.62
C SER A 229 7.24 15.20 19.42
N LEU A 230 8.06 15.45 18.39
CA LEU A 230 8.14 14.61 17.21
C LEU A 230 9.02 13.38 17.44
N SER A 231 8.40 12.20 17.33
CA SER A 231 9.12 10.93 17.40
C SER A 231 10.17 10.82 16.29
N ALA A 232 11.22 10.03 16.54
CA ALA A 232 12.25 9.73 15.54
C ALA A 232 11.63 9.15 14.25
N MET A 233 10.57 8.33 14.39
CA MET A 233 9.85 7.78 13.25
C MET A 233 9.15 8.87 12.43
N ALA A 234 8.45 9.80 13.08
CA ALA A 234 7.77 10.90 12.39
C ALA A 234 8.78 11.76 11.60
N ARG A 235 9.92 12.10 12.22
CA ARG A 235 11.01 12.84 11.57
C ARG A 235 11.57 12.10 10.35
N SER A 236 11.73 10.78 10.45
CA SER A 236 12.22 9.96 9.33
C SER A 236 11.29 9.98 8.11
N PHE A 237 9.97 10.13 8.30
CA PHE A 237 9.03 10.28 7.18
C PHE A 237 9.08 11.67 6.56
N LEU A 238 9.39 12.70 7.35
CA LEU A 238 9.50 14.08 6.88
C LEU A 238 10.80 14.34 6.11
N ALA A 239 11.82 13.50 6.29
CA ALA A 239 13.09 13.57 5.57
C ALA A 239 13.00 13.19 4.08
N ASP A 240 11.98 12.44 3.67
CA ASP A 240 11.80 12.00 2.28
C ASP A 240 10.72 12.86 1.57
N SER A 241 11.10 13.68 0.59
CA SER A 241 10.19 14.52 -0.19
C SER A 241 10.26 14.19 -1.69
N LYS A 242 9.12 13.84 -2.31
CA LYS A 242 8.97 13.58 -3.75
C LYS A 242 7.50 13.67 -4.16
N ARG A 243 7.24 13.88 -5.44
CA ARG A 243 5.90 13.75 -6.07
C ARG A 243 5.87 12.45 -6.86
N VAL A 244 4.84 11.63 -6.67
CA VAL A 244 4.74 10.32 -7.34
C VAL A 244 3.74 10.42 -8.48
N ALA A 245 4.18 10.19 -9.71
CA ALA A 245 3.31 10.10 -10.87
C ALA A 245 2.52 8.79 -10.85
N ASN A 246 1.26 8.85 -11.25
CA ASN A 246 0.35 7.69 -11.37
C ASN A 246 -0.14 7.48 -12.82
N THR A 247 0.50 8.12 -13.79
CA THR A 247 0.11 8.12 -15.21
C THR A 247 0.12 6.72 -15.80
N ARG A 248 1.17 5.92 -15.54
CA ARG A 248 1.24 4.53 -16.02
C ARG A 248 0.09 3.69 -15.50
N ALA A 249 -0.27 3.81 -14.22
CA ALA A 249 -1.41 3.10 -13.66
C ALA A 249 -2.71 3.49 -14.38
N LYS A 250 -2.89 4.78 -14.70
CA LYS A 250 -4.05 5.26 -15.45
C LYS A 250 -4.09 4.72 -16.88
N ASP A 251 -3.00 4.88 -17.61
CA ASP A 251 -2.93 4.59 -19.04
C ASP A 251 -2.93 3.08 -19.33
N VAL A 252 -2.23 2.29 -18.51
CA VAL A 252 -2.02 0.86 -18.76
C VAL A 252 -3.07 -0.02 -18.09
N LEU A 253 -3.54 0.34 -16.88
CA LEU A 253 -4.58 -0.44 -16.19
C LEU A 253 -6.00 0.01 -16.56
N GLY A 254 -6.15 1.15 -17.24
CA GLY A 254 -7.45 1.81 -17.41
C GLY A 254 -8.06 2.23 -16.06
N TRP A 255 -7.21 2.49 -15.06
CA TRP A 255 -7.61 2.80 -13.70
C TRP A 255 -7.72 4.32 -13.49
N ALA A 256 -8.71 4.77 -12.73
CA ALA A 256 -8.77 6.15 -12.26
C ALA A 256 -9.12 6.14 -10.77
N PRO A 257 -8.43 6.93 -9.91
CA PRO A 257 -8.77 7.00 -8.51
C PRO A 257 -10.17 7.60 -8.35
N ALA A 258 -11.04 6.94 -7.60
CA ALA A 258 -12.32 7.49 -7.19
C ALA A 258 -12.12 8.69 -6.24
N TYR A 259 -10.99 8.73 -5.54
CA TYR A 259 -10.58 9.82 -4.67
C TYR A 259 -9.29 10.45 -5.21
N PRO A 260 -9.37 11.32 -6.23
CA PRO A 260 -8.21 11.90 -6.89
C PRO A 260 -7.44 12.87 -5.99
N ASP A 261 -8.00 13.27 -4.85
CA ASP A 261 -7.32 14.10 -3.87
C ASP A 261 -7.68 13.69 -2.43
N TYR A 262 -6.91 14.21 -1.48
CA TYR A 262 -7.20 13.98 -0.06
C TYR A 262 -8.54 14.58 0.39
N ARG A 263 -9.04 15.60 -0.32
CA ARG A 263 -10.26 16.32 0.09
C ARG A 263 -11.50 15.47 -0.15
N SER A 264 -11.57 14.84 -1.32
CA SER A 264 -12.62 13.91 -1.74
C SER A 264 -12.62 12.66 -0.87
N GLY A 265 -11.46 12.03 -0.67
CA GLY A 265 -11.39 10.83 0.18
C GLY A 265 -11.72 11.11 1.65
N LEU A 266 -11.26 12.22 2.23
CA LEU A 266 -11.63 12.56 3.62
C LEU A 266 -13.13 12.87 3.77
N LYS A 267 -13.76 13.51 2.78
CA LYS A 267 -15.22 13.71 2.78
C LYS A 267 -15.96 12.37 2.72
N ALA A 268 -15.50 11.45 1.89
CA ALA A 268 -16.12 10.12 1.76
C ALA A 268 -16.00 9.30 3.05
N ILE A 269 -14.85 9.34 3.72
CA ILE A 269 -14.67 8.68 5.03
C ILE A 269 -15.69 9.21 6.04
N LEU A 270 -15.86 10.54 6.15
CA LEU A 270 -16.86 11.11 7.07
C LEU A 270 -18.30 10.75 6.71
N ALA A 271 -18.62 10.62 5.42
CA ALA A 271 -19.94 10.18 5.00
C ALA A 271 -20.23 8.76 5.53
N THR A 272 -19.25 7.84 5.43
CA THR A 272 -19.40 6.46 5.92
C THR A 272 -19.45 6.31 7.45
N GLU A 273 -19.04 7.33 8.21
CA GLU A 273 -19.14 7.32 9.69
C GLU A 273 -20.49 7.84 10.20
N ARG A 274 -21.29 8.47 9.33
CA ARG A 274 -22.60 9.04 9.67
C ARG A 274 -23.75 8.09 9.38
N ASP A 275 -23.47 7.00 8.67
CA ASP A 275 -24.38 5.89 8.37
C ASP A 275 -24.27 4.80 9.45
#